data_AF-A0A943K967-F1
#
_entry.id   AF-A0A943K967-F1
#
_cell.length_a   1.000
_cell.length_b   1.000
_cell.length_c   1.000
_cell.angle_alpha   90.00
_cell.angle_beta   90.00
_cell.angle_gamma   90.00
#
_symmetry.space_group_name_H-M   'P 1'
#
loop_
_entity.id
_entity.type
_entity.pdbx_description
1 polymer ?
#
loop_
_entity_poly.entity_id
_entity_poly.type
_entity_poly.pdbx_seq_one_letter_code
_entity_poly.pdbx_strand_id
1 'polypeptide(L)' 'MKEYKAMAHINSLNGKLAEITVLENVGDNDYIVEYNGIKCHAIFNWFVCEYYADDVYEIVKE' A
#
# COMPACT_ATOMS: atom_id res chain seq x y z
N MET A 1 -3.71 12.61 6.93
CA MET A 1 -5.05 12.27 6.40
C MET A 1 -5.79 11.41 7.42
N LYS A 2 -7.11 11.20 7.29
CA LYS A 2 -7.76 10.15 8.09
C LYS A 2 -7.39 8.81 7.48
N GLU A 3 -7.12 7.82 8.34
CA GLU A 3 -6.88 6.44 7.92
C GLU A 3 -8.11 5.91 7.18
N TYR A 4 -7.91 5.24 6.06
CA TYR A 4 -8.99 4.62 5.29
C TYR A 4 -8.56 3.29 4.71
N LYS A 5 -9.55 2.44 4.44
CA LYS A 5 -9.32 1.14 3.83
C LYS A 5 -9.45 1.24 2.32
N ALA A 6 -8.54 0.60 1.61
CA ALA A 6 -8.52 0.54 0.15
C ALA A 6 -8.16 -0.88 -0.31
N MET A 7 -8.43 -1.18 -1.57
CA MET A 7 -7.88 -2.39 -2.19
C MET A 7 -6.57 -2.06 -2.89
N ALA A 8 -5.57 -2.91 -2.68
CA ALA A 8 -4.27 -2.81 -3.34
C ALA A 8 -3.82 -4.19 -3.85
N HIS A 9 -3.04 -4.17 -4.92
CA HIS A 9 -2.28 -5.32 -5.38
C HIS A 9 -1.12 -5.57 -4.42
N ILE A 10 -1.10 -6.74 -3.79
CA ILE A 10 -0.05 -7.11 -2.84
C ILE A 10 1.02 -7.91 -3.56
N ASN A 11 2.28 -7.52 -3.39
CA ASN A 11 3.41 -8.21 -4.01
C ASN A 11 3.51 -9.68 -3.56
N SER A 12 3.41 -9.97 -2.25
CA SER A 12 3.41 -11.35 -1.72
C SER A 12 2.29 -12.24 -2.27
N LEU A 13 1.17 -11.67 -2.73
CA LEU A 13 0.06 -12.43 -3.30
C LEU A 13 0.15 -12.58 -4.82
N ASN A 14 1.32 -12.35 -5.42
CA ASN A 14 1.51 -12.25 -6.88
C ASN A 14 0.56 -11.22 -7.52
N GLY A 15 0.38 -10.07 -6.87
CA GLY A 15 -0.45 -8.99 -7.38
C GLY A 15 -1.96 -9.27 -7.30
N LYS A 16 -2.41 -10.14 -6.39
CA LYS A 16 -3.86 -10.20 -6.08
C LYS A 16 -4.28 -8.97 -5.27
N LEU A 17 -5.54 -8.58 -5.48
CA LEU A 17 -6.19 -7.54 -4.70
C LEU A 17 -6.42 -8.04 -3.26
N ALA A 18 -5.98 -7.24 -2.29
CA ALA A 18 -6.33 -7.41 -0.89
C ALA A 18 -6.67 -6.07 -0.25
N GLU A 19 -7.39 -6.12 0.87
CA GLU A 19 -7.67 -4.93 1.68
C GLU A 19 -6.39 -4.48 2.41
N ILE A 20 -6.09 -3.20 2.30
CA ILE A 20 -5.01 -2.50 3.02
C ILE A 20 -5.59 -1.30 3.78
N THR A 21 -4.90 -0.86 4.82
CA THR A 21 -5.21 0.38 5.52
C THR A 21 -4.20 1.45 5.14
N VAL A 22 -4.63 2.51 4.46
CA VAL A 22 -3.77 3.65 4.15
C VAL A 22 -3.64 4.53 5.40
N LEU A 23 -2.42 4.68 5.89
CA LEU A 23 -2.10 5.41 7.11
C LEU A 23 -1.71 6.86 6.77
N GLU A 24 -0.74 7.02 5.87
CA GLU A 24 -0.15 8.31 5.54
C GLU A 24 0.21 8.39 4.05
N ASN A 25 0.30 9.62 3.52
CA ASN A 25 0.89 9.89 2.22
C ASN A 25 2.18 10.66 2.47
N VAL A 26 3.29 10.09 2.02
CA VAL A 26 4.63 10.65 2.21
C VAL A 26 4.90 11.73 1.17
N GLY A 27 4.21 11.68 0.03
CA GLY A 27 4.39 12.56 -1.12
C GLY A 27 4.87 11.79 -2.34
N ASP A 28 4.98 12.44 -3.50
CA ASP A 28 5.52 11.83 -4.73
C ASP A 28 4.89 10.48 -5.11
N ASN A 29 3.57 10.34 -4.91
CA ASN A 29 2.79 9.12 -5.17
C ASN A 29 3.11 7.93 -4.25
N ASP A 30 3.79 8.18 -3.14
CA ASP A 30 4.12 7.23 -2.09
C ASP A 30 3.15 7.32 -0.91
N TYR A 31 2.65 6.16 -0.48
CA TYR A 31 1.67 6.00 0.59
C TYR A 31 2.17 4.95 1.57
N ILE A 32 2.14 5.25 2.86
CA ILE A 32 2.36 4.24 3.90
C ILE A 32 1.05 3.52 4.15
N VAL A 33 1.07 2.21 3.96
CA VAL A 33 -0.08 1.34 4.13
C VAL A 33 0.24 0.23 5.11
N GLU A 34 -0.77 -0.25 5.81
CA GLU A 34 -0.68 -1.41 6.68
C GLU A 34 -1.43 -2.59 6.05
N TYR A 35 -0.73 -3.70 5.90
CA TYR A 35 -1.26 -4.97 5.45
C TYR A 35 -0.90 -6.07 6.45
N ASN A 36 -1.90 -6.74 7.03
CA ASN A 36 -1.70 -7.81 8.03
C ASN A 36 -0.77 -7.43 9.21
N GLY A 37 -0.78 -6.15 9.64
CA GLY A 37 0.08 -5.64 10.72
C GLY A 37 1.52 -5.33 10.28
N ILE A 38 1.84 -5.43 9.00
CA ILE A 38 3.10 -4.98 8.39
C ILE A 38 2.85 -3.62 7.75
N LYS A 39 3.66 -2.62 8.08
CA LYS A 39 3.64 -1.33 7.39
C LYS A 39 4.57 -1.40 6.18
N CYS A 40 4.07 -1.04 5.01
CA CYS A 40 4.83 -1.01 3.77
C CYS A 40 4.50 0.23 2.95
N HIS A 41 5.34 0.50 1.97
CA HIS A 41 5.08 1.52 0.97
C HIS A 41 4.13 0.97 -0.10
N ALA A 42 3.26 1.86 -0.57
CA ALA A 42 2.38 1.62 -1.69
C ALA A 42 2.38 2.81 -2.64
N ILE A 43 2.26 2.50 -3.92
CA ILE A 43 2.14 3.49 -4.99
C ILE A 43 0.73 3.47 -5.56
N PHE A 44 0.22 4.63 -5.95
CA PHE A 44 -1.07 4.73 -6.62
C PHE A 44 -0.90 4.90 -8.13
N ASN A 45 -1.40 3.97 -8.93
CA ASN A 45 -1.32 4.09 -10.38
C ASN A 45 -2.55 4.83 -10.92
N TRP A 46 -2.37 6.08 -11.35
CA TRP A 46 -3.45 6.92 -11.89
C TRP A 46 -4.05 6.39 -13.20
N PHE A 47 -3.31 5.61 -13.99
CA PHE A 47 -3.81 5.10 -15.28
C PHE A 47 -4.89 4.03 -15.12
N VAL A 48 -4.78 3.21 -14.07
CA VAL A 48 -5.71 2.12 -13.75
C VAL A 48 -6.54 2.40 -12.50
N CYS A 49 -6.22 3.47 -11.77
CA CYS A 49 -6.83 3.86 -10.49
C CYS A 49 -6.70 2.79 -9.39
N GLU A 50 -5.57 2.09 -9.35
CA GLU A 50 -5.31 0.99 -8.42
C GLU A 50 -4.06 1.26 -7.58
N TYR A 51 -4.06 0.77 -6.32
CA TYR A 51 -2.90 0.82 -5.44
C TYR A 51 -2.06 -0.45 -5.61
N TYR A 52 -0.74 -0.31 -5.51
CA TYR A 52 0.22 -1.42 -5.50
C TYR A 52 1.05 -1.30 -4.22
N ALA A 53 0.93 -2.28 -3.34
CA ALA A 53 1.65 -2.32 -2.07
C ALA A 53 2.74 -3.38 -2.11
N ASP A 54 3.97 -2.99 -1.75
CA ASP A 54 5.11 -3.88 -1.70
C ASP A 54 5.42 -4.30 -0.26
N ASP A 55 4.82 -5.42 0.17
CA ASP A 55 4.95 -5.95 1.53
C ASP A 55 6.22 -6.80 1.73
N VAL A 56 7.10 -6.92 0.72
CA VAL A 56 8.26 -7.81 0.73
C VAL A 56 9.57 -7.04 0.85
N TYR A 57 9.77 -6.03 0.01
CA TYR A 57 11.02 -5.27 -0.09
C TYR A 57 10.90 -3.87 0.51
N GLU A 58 9.74 -3.22 0.36
CA GLU A 58 9.50 -1.85 0.86
C GLU A 58 8.74 -1.81 2.19
N ILE A 59 9.13 -2.70 3.11
CA ILE A 59 8.63 -2.70 4.48
C ILE A 59 9.22 -1.54 5.29
N VAL A 60 8.36 -0.76 5.94
CA VAL A 60 8.75 0.32 6.84
C VAL A 60 9.14 -0.32 8.18
N LYS A 61 10.45 -0.50 8.40
CA LYS A 61 10.98 -0.88 9.71
C LYS A 61 11.16 0.38 10.56
N GLU A 62 10.55 0.37 11.74
CA GLU A 62 10.78 1.35 12.81
C GLU A 62 12.19 1.23 13.39
#